data_AF-A0A1Q3BP49-F1
#
_entry.id   AF-A0A1Q3BP49-F1
#
_cell.length_a   1.000
_cell.length_b   1.000
_cell.length_c   1.000
_cell.angle_alpha   90.00
_cell.angle_beta   90.00
_cell.angle_gamma   90.00
#
_symmetry.space_group_name_H-M   'P 1'
#
loop_
_entity.id
_entity.type
_entity.pdbx_description
1 polymer ?
#
loop_
_entity_poly.entity_id
_entity_poly.type
_entity_poly.pdbx_seq_one_letter_code
_entity_poly.pdbx_strand_id
1 'polypeptide(L)'
;NYGSLVNNSIDYLRESQSANQHSKSVVSQMEVRWRRPPAGWIKCNTDGAVSNKDFSRIGLVFRDENEKALLASALKQHGWMAPLVVEALAIWKVVTVARERNFARVIF
;
A
#
# COMPACT_ATOMS: atom_id res chain seq x y z
N ASN A 1 12.87 -20.16 1.96
CA ASN A 1 13.04 -20.50 0.53
C ASN A 1 12.91 -19.20 -0.27
N TYR A 2 14.02 -18.53 -0.59
CA TYR A 2 14.04 -17.14 -1.07
C TYR A 2 13.31 -16.94 -2.42
N GLY A 3 13.16 -17.99 -3.23
CA GLY A 3 12.49 -17.92 -4.53
C GLY A 3 10.99 -17.64 -4.48
N SER A 4 10.27 -18.05 -3.41
CA SER A 4 8.83 -17.80 -3.32
C SER A 4 8.50 -16.34 -2.97
N LEU A 5 9.36 -15.68 -2.19
CA LEU A 5 9.19 -14.28 -1.81
C LEU A 5 9.38 -13.34 -2.99
N VAL A 6 10.30 -13.66 -3.90
CA VAL A 6 10.59 -12.86 -5.11
C VAL A 6 9.51 -13.03 -6.18
N ASN A 7 9.01 -14.25 -6.39
CA ASN A 7 7.94 -14.47 -7.37
C ASN A 7 6.64 -13.77 -6.95
N ASN A 8 6.29 -13.85 -5.67
CA ASN A 8 5.12 -13.16 -5.14
C ASN A 8 5.24 -11.64 -5.32
N SER A 9 6.41 -11.05 -5.06
CA SER A 9 6.60 -9.59 -5.21
C SER A 9 6.50 -9.11 -6.66
N ILE A 10 6.95 -9.91 -7.63
CA ILE A 10 6.83 -9.59 -9.07
C ILE A 10 5.36 -9.63 -9.52
N ASP A 11 4.60 -10.64 -9.10
CA ASP A 11 3.19 -10.76 -9.47
C ASP A 11 2.37 -9.63 -8.85
N TYR A 12 2.69 -9.19 -7.62
CA TYR A 12 2.08 -8.02 -7.00
C TYR A 12 2.37 -6.72 -7.75
N LEU A 13 3.62 -6.51 -8.18
CA LEU A 13 3.97 -5.32 -8.96
C LEU A 13 3.19 -5.26 -10.28
N ARG A 14 3.05 -6.39 -10.97
CA ARG A 14 2.29 -6.48 -12.22
C ARG A 14 0.81 -6.15 -12.02
N GLU A 15 0.19 -6.70 -10.99
CA GLU A 15 -1.23 -6.48 -10.74
C GLU A 15 -1.54 -5.03 -10.32
N SER A 16 -0.67 -4.43 -9.50
CA SER A 16 -0.75 -3.00 -9.16
C SER A 16 -0.62 -2.11 -10.42
N GLN A 17 0.29 -2.45 -11.34
CA GLN A 17 0.43 -1.73 -12.61
C GLN A 17 -0.81 -1.89 -13.50
N SER A 18 -1.41 -3.08 -13.57
CA SER A 18 -2.64 -3.32 -14.33
C SER A 18 -3.84 -2.56 -13.76
N ALA A 19 -3.97 -2.47 -12.44
CA ALA A 19 -5.03 -1.68 -11.79
C ALA A 19 -4.88 -0.18 -12.07
N ASN A 20 -3.65 0.34 -12.03
CA ASN A 20 -3.35 1.75 -12.32
C ASN A 20 -3.59 2.16 -13.79
N GLN A 21 -3.73 1.21 -14.72
CA GLN A 21 -4.07 1.52 -16.11
C GLN A 21 -5.56 1.81 -16.33
N HIS A 22 -6.44 1.41 -15.40
CA HIS A 22 -7.89 1.52 -15.56
C HIS A 22 -8.48 2.86 -15.09
N SER A 23 -7.68 3.74 -14.47
CA SER A 23 -8.08 5.06 -13.95
C SER A 23 -7.62 6.25 -14.83
N LYS A 24 -7.66 6.11 -16.16
CA LYS A 24 -7.45 7.26 -17.07
C LYS A 24 -8.75 8.07 -17.24
N SER A 25 -9.31 8.62 -16.17
CA SER A 25 -10.29 9.71 -16.28
C SER A 25 -9.54 11.04 -16.32
N VAL A 26 -10.00 11.97 -17.15
CA VAL A 26 -9.44 13.32 -17.34
C VAL A 26 -9.65 14.13 -16.07
N VAL A 27 -8.84 13.89 -15.05
CA VAL A 27 -8.68 14.78 -13.90
C VAL A 27 -7.66 15.82 -14.35
N SER A 28 -7.97 17.12 -14.20
CA SER A 28 -6.97 18.18 -14.39
C SER A 28 -5.71 17.74 -13.65
N GLN A 29 -4.58 17.61 -14.36
CA GLN A 29 -3.31 17.20 -13.77
C GLN A 29 -2.85 18.26 -12.75
N MET A 30 -3.44 18.27 -11.56
CA MET A 30 -2.74 18.75 -10.39
C MET A 30 -1.57 17.79 -10.23
N GLU A 31 -0.38 18.29 -10.49
CA GLU A 31 0.85 17.55 -10.25
C GLU A 31 0.97 17.35 -8.73
N VAL A 32 0.34 16.29 -8.22
CA VAL A 32 0.49 15.86 -6.84
C VAL A 32 1.87 15.21 -6.73
N ARG A 33 2.90 16.05 -6.60
CA ARG A 33 4.24 15.56 -6.32
C ARG A 33 4.25 14.96 -4.93
N TRP A 34 4.68 13.70 -4.85
CA TRP A 34 4.97 13.08 -3.57
C TRP A 34 6.00 13.94 -2.83
N ARG A 35 5.75 14.21 -1.54
CA ARG A 35 6.66 14.94 -0.65
C ARG A 35 7.12 14.01 0.45
N ARG A 36 8.42 14.05 0.73
CA ARG A 36 9.02 13.38 1.90
C ARG A 36 8.36 13.84 3.20
N PRO A 37 8.23 12.96 4.20
CA PRO A 37 7.72 13.36 5.51
C PRO A 37 8.67 14.35 6.21
N PRO A 38 8.18 15.11 7.21
CA PRO A 38 9.06 15.89 8.09
C PRO A 38 10.10 15.01 8.80
N ALA A 39 11.20 15.60 9.26
CA ALA A 39 12.27 14.87 9.91
C ALA A 39 11.78 14.08 11.14
N GLY A 40 12.20 12.82 11.22
CA GLY A 40 11.80 11.83 12.23
C GLY A 40 10.34 11.39 12.16
N TRP A 41 9.64 11.64 11.05
CA TRP A 41 8.33 11.08 10.74
C TRP A 41 8.45 10.02 9.66
N ILE A 42 7.61 8.99 9.75
CA ILE A 42 7.47 7.96 8.73
C ILE A 42 6.17 8.22 7.97
N LYS A 43 6.23 8.24 6.63
CA LYS A 43 5.03 8.27 5.79
C LYS A 43 4.65 6.85 5.39
N CYS A 44 3.38 6.49 5.54
CA CYS A 44 2.85 5.22 5.04
C CYS A 44 1.79 5.46 3.99
N ASN A 45 2.10 5.11 2.75
CA ASN A 45 1.09 5.01 1.70
C ASN A 45 0.41 3.65 1.80
N THR A 46 -0.93 3.61 1.76
CA THR A 46 -1.71 2.38 1.82
C THR A 46 -2.90 2.45 0.87
N ASP A 47 -3.38 1.29 0.43
CA ASP A 47 -4.48 1.17 -0.51
C ASP A 47 -5.15 -0.20 -0.39
N GLY A 48 -6.46 -0.24 -0.61
CA GLY A 48 -7.25 -1.47 -0.68
C GLY A 48 -7.63 -1.79 -2.12
N ALA A 49 -7.36 -3.03 -2.56
CA ALA A 49 -7.74 -3.49 -3.89
C ALA A 49 -8.79 -4.59 -3.80
N VAL A 50 -9.84 -4.49 -4.62
CA VAL A 50 -10.84 -5.55 -4.79
C VAL A 50 -10.72 -6.14 -6.19
N SER A 51 -10.82 -7.46 -6.30
CA SER A 51 -10.91 -8.15 -7.58
C SER A 51 -12.36 -8.53 -7.88
N ASN A 52 -12.71 -8.55 -9.17
CA ASN A 52 -13.99 -9.09 -9.63
C ASN A 52 -14.12 -10.62 -9.41
N LYS A 53 -13.04 -11.28 -8.93
CA LYS A 53 -12.90 -12.74 -8.83
C LYS A 53 -12.59 -13.21 -7.39
N ASP A 54 -13.40 -12.79 -6.43
CA ASP A 54 -13.52 -13.37 -5.08
C ASP A 54 -12.42 -13.05 -4.06
N PHE A 55 -11.50 -12.13 -4.33
CA PHE A 55 -10.50 -11.75 -3.34
C PHE A 55 -10.30 -10.24 -3.26
N SER A 56 -9.83 -9.81 -2.09
CA SER A 56 -9.39 -8.45 -1.83
C SER A 56 -7.94 -8.47 -1.38
N ARG A 57 -7.24 -7.35 -1.52
CA ARG A 57 -5.86 -7.19 -1.07
C ARG A 57 -5.68 -5.83 -0.41
N ILE A 58 -4.68 -5.75 0.45
CA ILE A 58 -4.22 -4.49 1.01
C ILE A 58 -2.75 -4.32 0.69
N GLY A 59 -2.36 -3.10 0.34
CA GLY A 59 -0.97 -2.70 0.11
C GLY A 59 -0.55 -1.62 1.10
N LEU A 60 0.71 -1.65 1.52
CA LEU A 60 1.30 -0.60 2.36
C LEU A 60 2.79 -0.42 2.08
N VAL A 61 3.25 0.83 2.13
CA VAL A 61 4.65 1.22 1.94
C VAL A 61 5.03 2.30 2.94
N PHE A 62 5.91 1.96 3.88
CA PHE A 62 6.50 2.91 4.84
C PHE A 62 7.80 3.50 4.27
N ARG A 63 7.93 4.82 4.36
CA ARG A 63 9.12 5.58 3.94
C ARG A 63 9.55 6.57 5.03
N ASP A 64 10.86 6.75 5.19
CA ASP A 64 11.43 7.76 6.10
C ASP A 64 11.60 9.13 5.42
N GLU A 65 12.12 10.10 6.18
CA GLU A 65 12.47 11.45 5.69
C GLU A 65 13.56 11.49 4.61
N ASN A 66 14.29 10.40 4.42
CA ASN A 66 15.31 10.24 3.38
C ASN A 66 14.73 9.54 2.14
N GLU A 67 13.39 9.43 2.06
CA GLU A 67 12.64 8.78 0.98
C GLU A 67 12.89 7.27 0.86
N LYS A 68 13.64 6.69 1.81
CA LYS A 68 14.00 5.29 1.84
C LYS A 68 12.80 4.47 2.27
N ALA A 69 12.47 3.45 1.47
CA ALA A 69 11.47 2.46 1.86
C ALA A 69 12.00 1.64 3.04
N LEU A 70 11.31 1.74 4.19
CA LEU A 70 11.59 0.95 5.38
C LEU A 70 10.93 -0.43 5.31
N LEU A 71 9.72 -0.47 4.74
CA LEU A 71 8.91 -1.67 4.58
C LEU A 71 7.93 -1.48 3.43
N ALA A 72 7.74 -2.51 2.61
CA ALA A 72 6.62 -2.64 1.70
C ALA A 72 5.95 -4.00 1.90
N SER A 73 4.63 -4.05 1.88
CA SER A 73 3.87 -5.29 2.03
C SER A 73 2.60 -5.26 1.19
N ALA A 74 2.24 -6.41 0.64
CA ALA A 74 0.97 -6.67 -0.01
C ALA A 74 0.40 -7.97 0.57
N LEU A 75 -0.85 -7.93 1.03
CA LEU A 75 -1.49 -9.04 1.73
C LEU A 75 -2.82 -9.37 1.08
N LYS A 76 -2.95 -10.61 0.59
CA LYS A 76 -4.23 -11.15 0.12
C LYS A 76 -5.14 -11.40 1.31
N GLN A 77 -6.37 -10.92 1.20
CA GLN A 77 -7.43 -11.13 2.17
C GLN A 77 -8.35 -12.26 1.71
N HIS A 78 -9.00 -12.88 2.68
CA HIS A 78 -9.96 -13.95 2.40
C HIS A 78 -11.27 -13.35 1.88
N GLY A 79 -11.67 -13.77 0.68
CA GLY A 79 -12.94 -13.39 0.09
C GLY A 79 -12.97 -11.97 -0.49
N TRP A 80 -14.10 -11.69 -1.14
CA TRP A 80 -14.45 -10.37 -1.60
C TRP A 80 -14.94 -9.52 -0.42
N MET A 81 -14.47 -8.29 -0.35
CA MET A 81 -14.91 -7.28 0.61
C MET A 81 -15.37 -6.05 -0.15
N ALA A 82 -16.30 -5.30 0.44
CA ALA A 82 -16.68 -4.01 -0.09
C ALA A 82 -15.46 -3.07 -0.15
N PRO A 83 -15.31 -2.22 -1.19
CA PRO A 83 -14.17 -1.32 -1.35
C PRO A 83 -13.84 -0.52 -0.07
N LEU A 84 -14.84 0.08 0.57
CA LEU A 84 -14.64 0.84 1.81
C LEU A 84 -14.09 -0.02 2.97
N VAL A 85 -14.48 -1.29 3.04
CA VAL A 85 -13.99 -2.21 4.07
C VAL A 85 -12.53 -2.56 3.84
N VAL A 86 -12.12 -2.79 2.58
CA VAL A 86 -10.70 -3.10 2.28
C VAL A 86 -9.81 -1.89 2.51
N GLU A 87 -10.28 -0.66 2.24
CA GLU A 87 -9.55 0.57 2.58
C GLU A 87 -9.35 0.73 4.10
N ALA A 88 -10.44 0.53 4.87
CA ALA A 88 -10.37 0.59 6.33
C ALA A 88 -9.42 -0.48 6.90
N LEU A 89 -9.44 -1.68 6.30
CA LEU A 89 -8.54 -2.76 6.68
C LEU A 89 -7.08 -2.44 6.34
N ALA A 90 -6.81 -1.77 5.23
CA ALA A 90 -5.48 -1.32 4.86
C ALA A 90 -4.92 -0.35 5.90
N ILE A 91 -5.70 0.66 6.31
CA ILE A 91 -5.36 1.60 7.39
C ILE A 91 -5.12 0.87 8.72
N TRP A 92 -6.02 -0.05 9.10
CA TRP A 92 -5.88 -0.84 10.32
C TRP A 92 -4.56 -1.63 10.32
N LYS A 93 -4.18 -2.20 9.18
CA LYS A 93 -2.93 -2.94 9.06
C LYS A 93 -1.72 -2.03 9.18
N VAL A 94 -1.76 -0.82 8.62
CA VAL A 94 -0.68 0.16 8.80
C VAL A 94 -0.49 0.49 10.28
N VAL A 95 -1.54 0.79 11.02
CA VAL A 95 -1.46 1.10 12.46
C VAL A 95 -0.87 -0.08 13.24
N THR A 96 -1.31 -1.29 12.92
CA THR A 96 -0.82 -2.53 13.55
C THR A 96 0.68 -2.71 13.30
N VAL A 97 1.11 -2.61 12.04
CA VAL A 97 2.53 -2.78 11.67
C VAL A 97 3.41 -1.65 12.24
N ALA A 98 2.92 -0.41 12.25
CA ALA A 98 3.64 0.70 12.86
C ALA A 98 3.90 0.46 14.35
N ARG A 99 2.89 -0.05 15.07
CA ARG A 99 3.03 -0.43 16.48
C ARG A 99 4.02 -1.58 16.67
N GLU A 100 3.92 -2.64 15.88
CA GLU A 100 4.85 -3.79 15.93
C GLU A 100 6.30 -3.39 15.66
N ARG A 101 6.51 -2.35 14.84
CA ARG A 101 7.84 -1.82 14.49
C ARG A 101 8.33 -0.72 15.41
N ASN A 102 7.56 -0.34 16.44
CA ASN A 102 7.86 0.78 17.34
C ASN A 102 8.07 2.12 16.60
N PHE A 103 7.32 2.36 15.52
CA PHE A 103 7.34 3.64 14.84
C PHE A 103 6.59 4.69 15.67
N ALA A 104 7.33 5.66 16.20
CA ALA A 104 6.78 6.66 17.12
C ALA A 104 5.86 7.68 16.44
N ARG A 105 6.08 7.97 15.14
CA ARG A 105 5.39 9.03 14.41
C ARG A 105 5.14 8.60 12.97
N VAL A 106 3.87 8.41 12.62
CA VAL A 106 3.43 7.98 11.29
C VAL A 106 2.38 8.95 10.73
N ILE A 107 2.53 9.32 9.46
CA ILE A 107 1.52 10.04 8.66
C ILE A 107 1.11 9.22 7.44
N PHE A 108 -0.10 9.46 6.94
CA PHE A 108 -0.67 8.80 5.78
C PHE A 108 -0.70 9.78 4.59
#